data_AF-A0A7S0CFM3-F1
#
_entry.id   AF-A0A7S0CFM3-F1
#
_cell.length_a   1.000
_cell.length_b   1.000
_cell.length_c   1.000
_cell.angle_alpha   90.00
_cell.angle_beta   90.00
_cell.angle_gamma   90.00
#
_symmetry.space_group_name_H-M   'P 1'
#
loop_
_entity.id
_entity.type
_entity.pdbx_description
1 polymer ?
#
loop_
_entity_poly.entity_id
_entity_poly.type
_entity_poly.pdbx_seq_one_letter_code
_entity_poly.pdbx_strand_id
1 'polypeptide(L)'
;MQKACRQHAGWKLASNGENVSKFAARGGSKGASNNRKRFQAPLADPYANPDTSIQSYVSSALQIVCRTLLDDAAKTDEEHEEVLAAGKSDLVSSVPSAARSDVANSLAYVRDRVGVPRDMPLAAARQFRAHLNWAISSLK
;
A
#
# COMPACT_ATOMS: atom_id res chain seq x y z
N MET A 1 -2.86 -6.82 21.15
CA MET A 1 -2.05 -7.51 20.11
C MET A 1 -2.17 -6.86 18.72
N GLN A 2 -3.38 -6.46 18.29
CA GLN A 2 -3.59 -5.82 16.99
C GLN A 2 -2.73 -4.55 16.79
N LYS A 3 -2.73 -3.65 17.78
CA LYS A 3 -1.90 -2.42 17.79
C LYS A 3 -0.42 -2.68 17.52
N ALA A 4 0.20 -3.62 18.25
CA ALA A 4 1.61 -3.98 18.04
C ALA A 4 1.87 -4.51 16.61
N CYS A 5 0.92 -5.27 16.04
CA CYS A 5 1.02 -5.77 14.66
C CYS A 5 0.91 -4.64 13.63
N ARG A 6 0.02 -3.65 13.86
CA ARG A 6 -0.09 -2.45 13.02
C ARG A 6 1.19 -1.62 13.09
N GLN A 7 1.70 -1.37 14.30
CA GLN A 7 2.94 -0.63 14.50
C GLN A 7 4.13 -1.32 13.81
N HIS A 8 4.26 -2.64 13.91
CA HIS A 8 5.32 -3.38 13.22
C HIS A 8 5.24 -3.21 11.69
N ALA A 9 4.03 -3.33 11.12
CA ALA A 9 3.82 -3.10 9.69
C ALA A 9 4.13 -1.65 9.29
N GLY A 10 3.67 -0.68 10.07
CA GLY A 10 3.93 0.75 9.87
C GLY A 10 5.42 1.07 9.91
N TRP A 11 6.17 0.57 10.89
CA TRP A 11 7.61 0.76 10.99
C TRP A 11 8.37 0.15 9.80
N LYS A 12 7.99 -1.05 9.37
CA LYS A 12 8.57 -1.67 8.17
C LYS A 12 8.32 -0.82 6.93
N LEU A 13 7.10 -0.32 6.75
CA LEU A 13 6.76 0.56 5.63
C LEU A 13 7.53 1.89 5.71
N ALA A 14 7.55 2.56 6.86
CA ALA A 14 8.27 3.82 7.06
C ALA A 14 9.77 3.69 6.77
N SER A 15 10.40 2.59 7.21
CA SER A 15 11.83 2.35 7.02
C SER A 15 12.25 2.12 5.56
N ASN A 16 11.32 1.74 4.68
CA ASN A 16 11.60 1.38 3.29
C ASN A 16 10.64 2.04 2.29
N GLY A 17 10.00 3.14 2.68
CA GLY A 17 8.85 3.72 1.97
C GLY A 17 9.16 4.11 0.52
N GLU A 18 10.36 4.64 0.25
CA GLU A 18 10.78 5.02 -1.09
C GLU A 18 10.89 3.82 -2.05
N ASN A 19 11.49 2.72 -1.59
CA ASN A 19 11.62 1.52 -2.40
C ASN A 19 10.26 0.83 -2.57
N VAL A 20 9.42 0.86 -1.54
CA VAL A 20 8.05 0.32 -1.62
C VAL A 20 7.21 1.15 -2.58
N SER A 21 7.31 2.48 -2.61
CA SER A 21 6.55 3.31 -3.55
C SER A 21 6.99 3.09 -5.00
N LYS A 22 8.30 2.98 -5.26
CA LYS A 22 8.84 2.56 -6.57
C LYS A 22 8.32 1.18 -6.95
N PHE A 23 8.38 0.21 -6.05
CA PHE A 23 7.89 -1.15 -6.31
C PHE A 23 6.38 -1.18 -6.57
N ALA A 24 5.59 -0.44 -5.78
CA ALA A 24 4.14 -0.32 -5.92
C ALA A 24 3.74 0.28 -7.26
N ALA A 25 4.43 1.32 -7.71
CA ALA A 25 4.17 2.00 -8.98
C ALA A 25 4.29 1.09 -10.22
N ARG A 26 4.85 -0.12 -10.09
CA ARG A 26 4.82 -1.16 -11.13
C ARG A 26 3.41 -1.67 -11.42
N GLY A 27 2.49 -1.54 -10.48
CA GLY A 27 1.08 -1.90 -10.65
C GLY A 27 0.26 -0.88 -11.44
N GLY A 28 0.81 0.31 -11.75
CA GLY A 28 0.16 1.30 -12.60
C GLY A 28 0.03 0.86 -14.05
N SER A 29 -0.84 1.53 -14.81
CA SER A 29 -1.08 1.25 -16.23
C SER A 29 0.20 1.18 -17.08
N LYS A 30 1.18 2.08 -16.88
CA LYS A 30 2.45 2.04 -17.62
C LYS A 30 3.47 1.05 -17.03
N GLY A 31 3.37 0.75 -15.73
CA GLY A 31 4.27 -0.20 -15.08
C GLY A 31 3.95 -1.66 -15.42
N ALA A 32 2.67 -1.98 -15.59
CA ALA A 32 2.19 -3.28 -16.04
C ALA A 32 2.43 -3.54 -17.53
N SER A 33 2.76 -2.49 -18.29
CA SER A 33 3.14 -2.60 -19.71
C SER A 33 4.55 -3.16 -19.81
N ASN A 34 4.64 -4.48 -19.96
CA ASN A 34 5.91 -5.16 -20.17
C ASN A 34 5.91 -5.96 -21.47
N ASN A 35 6.75 -5.56 -22.41
CA ASN A 35 6.90 -6.22 -23.71
C ASN A 35 7.70 -7.54 -23.65
N ARG A 36 8.16 -7.97 -22.45
CA ARG A 36 8.95 -9.20 -22.26
C ARG A 36 8.07 -10.39 -21.87
N LYS A 37 8.59 -11.61 -22.08
CA LYS A 37 7.90 -12.86 -21.72
C LYS A 37 7.53 -12.85 -20.22
N ARG A 38 6.27 -13.11 -19.93
CA ARG A 38 5.78 -13.34 -18.57
C ARG A 38 6.43 -14.60 -18.01
N PHE A 39 6.85 -14.55 -16.76
CA PHE A 39 7.40 -15.72 -16.07
C PHE A 39 6.25 -16.68 -15.71
N GLN A 40 6.54 -17.97 -15.52
CA GLN A 40 5.49 -18.96 -15.21
C GLN A 40 4.86 -18.75 -13.83
N ALA A 41 5.58 -18.13 -12.89
CA ALA A 41 5.04 -17.78 -11.58
C ALA A 41 4.16 -16.52 -11.67
N PRO A 42 2.85 -16.57 -11.33
CA PRO A 42 1.89 -15.50 -11.61
C PRO A 42 2.23 -14.13 -10.99
N LEU A 43 2.90 -14.11 -9.84
CA LEU A 43 3.28 -12.88 -9.13
C LEU A 43 4.72 -12.43 -9.41
N ALA A 44 5.50 -13.25 -10.12
CA ALA A 44 6.88 -12.92 -10.44
C ALA A 44 6.91 -11.85 -11.53
N ASP A 45 7.61 -10.77 -11.21
CA ASP A 45 7.72 -9.62 -12.10
C ASP A 45 9.14 -9.04 -12.03
N PRO A 46 10.12 -9.74 -12.63
CA PRO A 46 11.52 -9.31 -12.61
C PRO A 46 11.79 -8.14 -13.55
N TYR A 47 10.86 -7.81 -14.45
CA TYR A 47 11.09 -6.89 -15.55
C TYR A 47 10.18 -5.65 -15.53
N ALA A 48 9.19 -5.54 -14.64
CA ALA A 48 8.36 -4.33 -14.62
C ALA A 48 9.15 -3.14 -14.12
N ASN A 49 8.98 -2.06 -14.86
CA ASN A 49 9.48 -0.76 -14.49
C ASN A 49 8.40 -0.02 -13.69
N PRO A 50 8.78 0.81 -12.72
CA PRO A 50 7.84 1.67 -12.03
C PRO A 50 7.21 2.67 -12.99
N ASP A 51 5.91 2.94 -12.84
CA ASP A 51 5.28 4.10 -13.47
C ASP A 51 5.66 5.38 -12.71
N THR A 52 6.66 6.10 -13.22
CA THR A 52 7.16 7.34 -12.61
C THR A 52 6.12 8.47 -12.59
N SER A 53 5.09 8.41 -13.45
CA SER A 53 4.07 9.47 -13.53
C SER A 53 3.08 9.45 -12.38
N ILE A 54 2.88 8.28 -11.74
CA ILE A 54 1.99 8.12 -10.58
C ILE A 54 2.74 7.91 -9.27
N GLN A 55 4.07 7.73 -9.32
CA GLN A 55 4.87 7.33 -8.16
C GLN A 55 4.72 8.28 -6.96
N SER A 56 4.62 9.60 -7.20
CA SER A 56 4.39 10.59 -6.14
C SER A 56 3.05 10.37 -5.44
N TYR A 57 1.98 10.13 -6.19
CA TYR A 57 0.65 9.83 -5.63
C TYR A 57 0.62 8.50 -4.88
N VAL A 58 1.31 7.48 -5.41
CA VAL A 58 1.48 6.19 -4.72
C VAL A 58 2.25 6.36 -3.41
N SER A 59 3.29 7.19 -3.40
CA SER A 59 4.03 7.52 -2.19
C SER A 59 3.15 8.22 -1.15
N SER A 60 2.36 9.22 -1.55
CA SER A 60 1.41 9.91 -0.65
C SER A 60 0.36 8.94 -0.08
N ALA A 61 -0.19 8.07 -0.91
CA ALA A 61 -1.15 7.05 -0.46
C ALA A 61 -0.53 6.09 0.56
N LEU A 62 0.71 5.62 0.32
CA LEU A 62 1.43 4.77 1.26
C LEU A 62 1.80 5.49 2.56
N GLN A 63 2.11 6.79 2.51
CA GLN A 63 2.33 7.60 3.71
C GLN A 63 1.07 7.71 4.57
N ILE A 64 -0.10 7.88 3.94
CA ILE A 64 -1.38 7.91 4.66
C ILE A 64 -1.67 6.54 5.28
N VAL A 65 -1.46 5.44 4.54
CA VAL A 65 -1.56 4.08 5.09
C VAL A 65 -0.58 3.86 6.25
N CYS A 66 0.65 4.38 6.13
CA CYS A 66 1.63 4.30 7.20
C CYS A 66 1.19 5.08 8.44
N ARG A 67 0.63 6.27 8.25
CA ARG A 67 0.11 7.11 9.33
C ARG A 67 -1.05 6.43 10.06
N THR A 68 -1.99 5.83 9.34
CA THR A 68 -3.11 5.10 9.97
C THR A 68 -2.63 3.84 10.69
N LEU A 69 -1.60 3.14 10.17
CA LEU A 69 -0.98 2.00 10.87
C LEU A 69 -0.22 2.38 12.14
N LEU A 70 0.45 3.53 12.12
CA LEU A 70 1.25 4.04 13.23
C LEU A 70 0.46 4.90 14.22
N ASP A 71 -0.85 5.07 14.00
CA ASP A 71 -1.67 5.84 14.94
C ASP A 71 -1.61 5.19 16.33
N ASP A 72 -1.19 6.00 17.30
CA ASP A 72 -1.01 5.59 18.69
C ASP A 72 -2.13 6.11 19.58
N ALA A 73 -2.94 7.05 19.08
CA ALA A 73 -4.03 7.70 19.79
C ALA A 73 -5.22 6.76 19.98
N ALA A 74 -5.52 5.92 18.97
CA ALA A 74 -6.56 4.90 19.05
C ALA A 74 -6.17 3.80 20.06
N LYS A 75 -6.97 3.68 21.12
CA LYS A 75 -6.91 2.65 22.16
C LYS A 75 -7.92 1.54 21.92
N THR A 76 -9.06 1.86 21.30
CA THR A 76 -10.08 0.88 20.91
C THR A 76 -10.14 0.68 19.39
N ASP A 77 -10.87 -0.34 18.95
CA ASP A 77 -11.06 -0.61 17.52
C ASP A 77 -12.01 0.43 16.89
N GLU A 78 -12.98 0.96 17.66
CA GLU A 78 -13.89 2.04 17.21
C GLU A 78 -13.13 3.35 16.96
N GLU A 79 -12.23 3.73 17.86
CA GLU A 79 -11.35 4.90 17.66
C GLU A 79 -10.45 4.73 16.45
N HIS A 80 -10.03 3.50 16.14
CA HIS A 80 -9.23 3.22 14.95
C HIS A 80 -10.03 3.36 13.66
N GLU A 81 -11.32 3.04 13.66
CA GLU A 81 -12.21 3.31 12.53
C GLU A 81 -12.38 4.81 12.27
N GLU A 82 -12.39 5.66 13.30
CA GLU A 82 -12.39 7.12 13.13
C GLU A 82 -11.09 7.62 12.46
N VAL A 83 -9.94 7.04 12.83
CA VAL A 83 -8.65 7.32 12.18
C VAL A 83 -8.69 6.90 10.70
N LEU A 84 -9.30 5.76 10.38
CA LEU A 84 -9.51 5.33 9.00
C LEU A 84 -10.49 6.24 8.25
N ALA A 85 -11.52 6.77 8.90
CA ALA A 85 -12.43 7.73 8.29
C ALA A 85 -11.73 9.06 7.95
N ALA A 86 -10.91 9.58 8.87
CA ALA A 86 -10.10 10.78 8.62
C ALA A 86 -9.01 10.54 7.56
N GLY A 87 -8.36 9.37 7.60
CA GLY A 87 -7.38 8.97 6.59
C GLY A 87 -8.00 8.84 5.19
N LYS A 88 -9.30 8.53 5.09
CA LYS A 88 -9.99 8.38 3.81
C LYS A 88 -10.15 9.74 3.12
N SER A 89 -10.52 10.80 3.84
CA SER A 89 -10.58 12.15 3.26
C SER A 89 -9.22 12.63 2.79
N ASP A 90 -8.16 12.37 3.56
CA ASP A 90 -6.78 12.70 3.18
C ASP A 90 -6.36 11.92 1.92
N LEU A 91 -6.71 10.63 1.85
CA LEU A 91 -6.37 9.79 0.71
C LEU A 91 -7.05 10.24 -0.58
N VAL A 92 -8.36 10.52 -0.52
CA VAL A 92 -9.16 10.94 -1.68
C VAL A 92 -8.76 12.33 -2.19
N SER A 93 -8.31 13.22 -1.29
CA SER A 93 -7.83 14.56 -1.63
C SER A 93 -6.39 14.56 -2.16
N SER A 94 -5.52 13.67 -1.67
CA SER A 94 -4.13 13.56 -2.12
C SER A 94 -3.94 12.94 -3.51
N VAL A 95 -4.94 12.19 -4.01
CA VAL A 95 -4.88 11.50 -5.31
C VAL A 95 -5.90 12.08 -6.29
N PRO A 96 -5.45 12.66 -7.43
CA PRO A 96 -6.35 13.15 -8.47
C PRO A 96 -7.27 12.04 -8.99
N SER A 97 -8.53 12.40 -9.31
CA SER A 97 -9.53 11.44 -9.79
C SER A 97 -9.05 10.58 -10.97
N ALA A 98 -8.33 11.18 -11.92
CA ALA A 98 -7.77 10.49 -13.09
C ALA A 98 -6.72 9.42 -12.74
N ALA A 99 -6.02 9.56 -11.61
CA ALA A 99 -4.95 8.66 -11.18
C ALA A 99 -5.41 7.60 -10.15
N ARG A 100 -6.65 7.69 -9.64
CA ARG A 100 -7.12 6.83 -8.54
C ARG A 100 -7.09 5.35 -8.88
N SER A 101 -7.52 4.98 -10.09
CA SER A 101 -7.50 3.58 -10.55
C SER A 101 -6.08 3.01 -10.57
N ASP A 102 -5.13 3.78 -11.12
CA ASP A 102 -3.73 3.36 -11.21
C ASP A 102 -3.04 3.28 -9.84
N VAL A 103 -3.36 4.21 -8.93
CA VAL A 103 -2.88 4.16 -7.55
C VAL A 103 -3.49 2.96 -6.82
N ALA A 104 -4.79 2.69 -6.98
CA ALA A 104 -5.44 1.52 -6.40
C ALA A 104 -4.82 0.20 -6.92
N ASN A 105 -4.52 0.11 -8.21
CA ASN A 105 -3.81 -1.03 -8.80
C ASN A 105 -2.39 -1.17 -8.25
N SER A 106 -1.69 -0.05 -8.04
CA SER A 106 -0.36 -0.02 -7.42
C SER A 106 -0.37 -0.51 -5.97
N LEU A 107 -1.39 -0.14 -5.18
CA LEU A 107 -1.57 -0.65 -3.81
C LEU A 107 -1.93 -2.14 -3.79
N ALA A 108 -2.78 -2.59 -4.72
CA ALA A 108 -3.09 -4.02 -4.88
C ALA A 108 -1.84 -4.83 -5.26
N TYR A 109 -0.98 -4.26 -6.11
CA TYR A 109 0.27 -4.88 -6.52
C TYR A 109 1.19 -5.17 -5.33
N VAL A 110 1.28 -4.25 -4.35
CA VAL A 110 2.00 -4.47 -3.08
C VAL A 110 1.30 -5.51 -2.23
N ARG A 111 -0.01 -5.38 -2.00
CA ARG A 111 -0.81 -6.27 -1.14
C ARG A 111 -0.58 -7.75 -1.48
N ASP A 112 -0.63 -8.06 -2.78
CA ASP A 112 -0.51 -9.42 -3.30
C ASP A 112 0.93 -9.95 -3.20
N ARG A 113 1.92 -9.07 -3.05
CA ARG A 113 3.36 -9.41 -3.05
C ARG A 113 4.05 -9.22 -1.70
N VAL A 114 3.30 -8.96 -0.63
CA VAL A 114 3.82 -9.02 0.74
C VAL A 114 4.26 -10.44 1.04
N GLY A 115 5.55 -10.67 1.28
CA GLY A 115 6.14 -11.96 1.62
C GLY A 115 6.13 -12.25 3.12
N VAL A 116 5.70 -13.44 3.51
CA VAL A 116 5.72 -13.93 4.89
C VAL A 116 6.54 -15.23 4.95
N PRO A 117 7.53 -15.38 5.85
CA PRO A 117 7.95 -14.45 6.90
C PRO A 117 9.00 -13.40 6.46
N ARG A 118 9.42 -13.41 5.19
CA ARG A 118 10.54 -12.61 4.66
C ARG A 118 10.43 -11.11 4.98
N ASP A 119 9.27 -10.50 4.72
CA ASP A 119 9.12 -9.06 4.86
C ASP A 119 8.64 -8.68 6.27
N MET A 120 7.68 -9.44 6.81
CA MET A 120 7.16 -9.29 8.18
C MET A 120 6.42 -10.55 8.67
N PRO A 121 6.19 -10.71 9.99
CA PRO A 121 5.41 -11.81 10.55
C PRO A 121 3.95 -11.84 10.07
N LEU A 122 3.33 -13.02 10.07
CA LEU A 122 1.96 -13.22 9.55
C LEU A 122 0.93 -12.24 10.13
N ALA A 123 0.95 -12.01 11.44
CA ALA A 123 -0.01 -11.13 12.10
C ALA A 123 0.14 -9.66 11.64
N ALA A 124 1.37 -9.16 11.49
CA ALA A 124 1.65 -7.84 10.94
C ALA A 124 1.25 -7.75 9.47
N ALA A 125 1.55 -8.79 8.68
CA ALA A 125 1.17 -8.84 7.27
C ALA A 125 -0.36 -8.81 7.06
N ARG A 126 -1.14 -9.44 7.96
CA ARG A 126 -2.62 -9.37 7.93
C ARG A 126 -3.10 -7.93 8.15
N GLN A 127 -2.53 -7.24 9.14
CA GLN A 127 -2.85 -5.84 9.41
C GLN A 127 -2.47 -4.93 8.23
N PHE A 128 -1.28 -5.11 7.66
CA PHE A 128 -0.84 -4.33 6.51
C PHE A 128 -1.77 -4.52 5.30
N ARG A 129 -2.09 -5.77 4.96
CA ARG A 129 -3.01 -6.07 3.85
C ARG A 129 -4.42 -5.53 4.10
N ALA A 130 -4.91 -5.54 5.33
CA ALA A 130 -6.20 -4.94 5.68
C ALA A 130 -6.22 -3.43 5.41
N HIS A 131 -5.17 -2.71 5.80
CA HIS A 131 -5.05 -1.28 5.55
C HIS A 131 -4.86 -0.97 4.05
N LEU A 132 -4.12 -1.80 3.31
CA LEU A 132 -4.05 -1.68 1.86
C LEU A 132 -5.42 -1.88 1.21
N ASN A 133 -6.20 -2.88 1.64
CA ASN A 133 -7.56 -3.09 1.14
C ASN A 133 -8.49 -1.91 1.45
N TRP A 134 -8.40 -1.34 2.66
CA TRP A 134 -9.12 -0.12 3.02
C TRP A 134 -8.76 1.05 2.09
N ALA A 135 -7.48 1.27 1.81
CA ALA A 135 -7.03 2.32 0.91
C ALA A 135 -7.47 2.09 -0.53
N ILE A 136 -7.39 0.85 -1.03
CA ILE A 136 -7.88 0.44 -2.36
C ILE A 136 -9.38 0.68 -2.48
N SER A 137 -10.15 0.29 -1.47
CA SER A 137 -11.60 0.49 -1.42
C SER A 137 -11.98 1.98 -1.40
N SER A 138 -11.18 2.79 -0.71
CA SER A 138 -11.39 4.24 -0.61
C SER A 138 -11.09 5.02 -1.89
N LEU A 139 -10.28 4.45 -2.80
CA LEU A 139 -9.90 5.07 -4.07
C LEU A 139 -10.77 4.64 -5.26
N LYS A 140 -11.50 3.54 -5.14
CA LYS A 140 -12.45 3.05 -6.15
C LYS A 140 -13.79 3.77 -6.02
#